data_AF-A0AAW0XDG2-F1
#
_entry.id   AF-A0AAW0XDG2-F1
#
_cell.length_a   1.000
_cell.length_b   1.000
_cell.length_c   1.000
_cell.angle_alpha   90.00
_cell.angle_beta   90.00
_cell.angle_gamma   90.00
#
_symmetry.space_group_name_H-M   'P 1'
#
loop_
_entity.id
_entity.type
_entity.pdbx_description
1 polymer ?
#
loop_
_entity_poly.entity_id
_entity_poly.type
_entity_poly.pdbx_seq_one_letter_code
_entity_poly.pdbx_strand_id
1 'polypeptide(L)'
;MAIEGNYTLRTKSTPLLTDVVFESAKKIANPDPLELEAGRKSVYDTWVVRRPDPNEPGLPLMQFIGSGSDYKGFQHNIGIPCMDTRYTHDNSTIGEPQYHTLYETFALASEIYDKGFHYHTAVAAMWGDLAVVLSESKVFKHLCNS
;
A
#
# COMPACT_ATOMS: atom_id res chain seq x y z
N MET A 1 9.71 2.64 2.94
CA MET A 1 9.33 3.89 2.24
C MET A 1 7.82 3.99 2.22
N ALA A 2 7.25 5.17 2.47
CA ALA A 2 5.79 5.36 2.46
C ALA A 2 5.27 5.74 1.07
N ILE A 3 6.02 6.56 0.32
CA ILE A 3 5.63 7.10 -0.99
C ILE A 3 6.78 6.93 -1.98
N GLU A 4 6.52 6.27 -3.11
CA GLU A 4 7.38 6.21 -4.31
C GLU A 4 6.82 7.10 -5.45
N GLY A 5 5.53 7.46 -5.35
CA GLY A 5 4.79 8.33 -6.26
C GLY A 5 3.36 8.48 -5.75
N ASN A 6 2.52 9.29 -6.37
CA ASN A 6 1.17 9.60 -5.89
C ASN A 6 0.04 9.00 -6.75
N TYR A 7 0.36 7.99 -7.57
CA TYR A 7 -0.59 7.42 -8.53
C TYR A 7 -1.58 6.47 -7.85
N THR A 8 -1.12 5.47 -7.10
CA THR A 8 -2.05 4.54 -6.43
C THR A 8 -1.35 3.77 -5.31
N LEU A 9 -2.11 3.05 -4.50
CA LEU A 9 -1.54 2.11 -3.54
C LEU A 9 -0.85 0.93 -4.24
N ARG A 10 0.21 0.46 -3.61
CA ARG A 10 0.86 -0.80 -3.92
C ARG A 10 1.13 -1.53 -2.62
N THR A 11 0.65 -2.76 -2.57
CA THR A 11 0.90 -3.64 -1.45
C THR A 11 1.56 -4.93 -1.89
N LYS A 12 2.61 -5.31 -1.16
CA LYS A 12 3.12 -6.68 -1.14
C LYS A 12 2.65 -7.35 0.14
N SER A 13 2.16 -8.57 0.08
CA SER A 13 1.65 -9.24 1.27
C SER A 13 1.73 -10.76 1.20
N THR A 14 1.83 -11.40 2.36
CA THR A 14 1.48 -12.81 2.50
C THR A 14 -0.04 -12.96 2.26
N PRO A 15 -0.52 -14.01 1.57
CA PRO A 15 -1.95 -14.18 1.26
C PRO A 15 -2.87 -14.12 2.49
N LEU A 16 -2.39 -14.58 3.64
CA LEU A 16 -3.07 -14.54 4.95
C LEU A 16 -3.53 -13.13 5.38
N LEU A 17 -2.90 -12.09 4.84
CA LEU A 17 -3.16 -10.70 5.20
C LEU A 17 -3.89 -9.93 4.10
N THR A 18 -4.22 -10.56 2.97
CA THR A 18 -4.81 -9.87 1.80
C THR A 18 -6.14 -9.21 2.14
N ASP A 19 -7.07 -9.96 2.76
CA ASP A 19 -8.42 -9.46 3.03
C ASP A 19 -8.41 -8.32 4.05
N VAL A 20 -7.59 -8.43 5.10
CA VAL A 20 -7.49 -7.35 6.10
C VAL A 20 -6.87 -6.08 5.51
N VAL A 21 -5.95 -6.22 4.55
CA VAL A 21 -5.42 -5.08 3.79
C VAL A 21 -6.51 -4.43 2.93
N PHE A 22 -7.33 -5.21 2.23
CA PHE A 22 -8.44 -4.68 1.44
C PHE A 22 -9.48 -3.98 2.31
N GLU A 23 -9.89 -4.59 3.41
CA GLU A 23 -10.85 -3.99 4.34
C GLU A 23 -10.31 -2.72 4.97
N SER A 24 -9.01 -2.67 5.29
CA SER A 24 -8.38 -1.43 5.77
C SER A 24 -8.39 -0.35 4.69
N ALA A 25 -7.97 -0.68 3.47
CA ALA A 25 -7.94 0.24 2.33
C ALA A 25 -9.31 0.84 2.00
N LYS A 26 -10.41 0.11 2.21
CA LYS A 26 -11.77 0.63 2.01
C LYS A 26 -12.17 1.71 3.02
N LYS A 27 -11.56 1.73 4.21
CA LYS A 27 -11.85 2.72 5.27
C LYS A 27 -11.06 4.02 5.10
N ILE A 28 -9.89 3.96 4.46
CA ILE A 28 -9.02 5.12 4.33
C ILE A 28 -9.51 6.00 3.18
N ALA A 29 -9.80 7.27 3.51
CA ALA A 29 -10.24 8.26 2.54
C ALA A 29 -9.18 8.51 1.46
N ASN A 30 -9.62 8.75 0.24
CA ASN A 30 -8.74 9.03 -0.88
C ASN A 30 -8.11 10.43 -0.75
N PRO A 31 -6.77 10.55 -0.78
CA PRO A 31 -6.09 11.84 -0.70
C PRO A 31 -6.13 12.65 -2.02
N ASP A 32 -6.50 12.05 -3.16
CA ASP A 32 -6.51 12.72 -4.46
C ASP A 32 -7.89 13.37 -4.75
N PRO A 33 -7.98 14.72 -4.85
CA PRO A 33 -9.24 15.41 -5.13
C PRO A 33 -9.90 14.99 -6.46
N LEU A 34 -9.10 14.69 -7.50
CA LEU A 34 -9.65 14.28 -8.80
C LEU A 34 -10.30 12.90 -8.72
N GLU A 35 -9.76 12.02 -7.89
CA GLU A 35 -10.35 10.71 -7.64
C GLU A 35 -11.65 10.83 -6.83
N LEU A 36 -11.69 11.74 -5.85
CA LEU A 36 -12.91 12.07 -5.10
C LEU A 36 -14.01 12.61 -6.02
N GLU A 37 -13.69 13.53 -6.93
CA GLU A 37 -14.62 14.07 -7.93
C GLU A 37 -15.15 12.96 -8.87
N ALA A 38 -14.29 12.00 -9.21
CA ALA A 38 -14.66 10.84 -10.01
C ALA A 38 -15.37 9.73 -9.19
N GLY A 39 -15.77 10.02 -7.95
CA GLY A 39 -16.56 9.14 -7.09
C GLY A 39 -15.79 8.07 -6.32
N ARG A 40 -14.45 8.08 -6.38
CA ARG A 40 -13.57 7.11 -5.71
C ARG A 40 -13.18 7.63 -4.33
N LYS A 41 -13.98 7.27 -3.33
CA LYS A 41 -13.96 7.86 -1.98
C LYS A 41 -12.84 7.29 -1.10
N SER A 42 -12.43 6.05 -1.36
CA SER A 42 -11.39 5.37 -0.61
C SER A 42 -10.14 5.12 -1.45
N VAL A 43 -9.01 4.89 -0.77
CA VAL A 43 -7.78 4.47 -1.45
C VAL A 43 -7.94 3.12 -2.16
N TYR A 44 -8.84 2.25 -1.68
CA TYR A 44 -9.22 1.00 -2.36
C TYR A 44 -9.89 1.25 -3.71
N ASP A 45 -10.80 2.22 -3.80
CA ASP A 45 -11.54 2.53 -5.03
C ASP A 45 -10.61 2.96 -6.16
N THR A 46 -9.56 3.72 -5.83
CA THR A 46 -8.50 4.08 -6.78
C THR A 46 -7.58 2.91 -7.08
N TRP A 47 -7.24 2.10 -6.08
CA TRP A 47 -6.34 0.97 -6.24
C TRP A 47 -6.88 -0.07 -7.23
N VAL A 48 -8.15 -0.46 -7.09
CA VAL A 48 -8.79 -1.44 -7.99
C VAL A 48 -8.83 -0.97 -9.44
N VAL A 49 -9.03 0.34 -9.67
CA VAL A 49 -9.08 0.91 -11.02
C VAL A 49 -7.69 1.08 -11.62
N ARG A 50 -6.75 1.63 -10.86
CA ARG A 50 -5.41 1.99 -11.36
C ARG A 50 -4.43 0.81 -11.39
N ARG A 51 -4.68 -0.25 -10.60
CA ARG A 51 -3.91 -1.50 -10.58
C ARG A 51 -4.81 -2.71 -10.30
N PRO A 52 -5.64 -3.14 -11.27
CA PRO A 52 -6.42 -4.36 -11.13
C PRO A 52 -5.53 -5.61 -11.13
N ASP A 53 -5.98 -6.66 -10.44
CA ASP A 53 -5.38 -7.99 -10.54
C ASP A 53 -5.65 -8.58 -11.94
N PRO A 54 -4.62 -9.09 -12.64
CA PRO A 54 -4.79 -9.63 -13.99
C PRO A 54 -5.54 -10.97 -14.01
N ASN A 55 -5.58 -11.70 -12.90
CA ASN A 55 -6.24 -13.00 -12.78
C ASN A 55 -7.63 -12.87 -12.12
N GLU A 56 -7.85 -11.85 -11.28
CA GLU A 56 -9.11 -11.62 -10.58
C GLU A 56 -9.65 -10.19 -10.83
N PRO A 57 -10.31 -9.95 -11.98
CA PRO A 57 -10.88 -8.65 -12.32
C PRO A 57 -11.85 -8.17 -11.23
N GLY A 58 -11.66 -6.94 -10.76
CA GLY A 58 -12.45 -6.34 -9.68
C GLY A 58 -11.78 -6.38 -8.31
N LEU A 59 -10.63 -7.05 -8.18
CA LEU A 59 -9.73 -6.90 -7.06
C LEU A 59 -8.49 -6.09 -7.45
N PRO A 60 -7.91 -5.31 -6.52
CA PRO A 60 -6.63 -4.69 -6.77
C PRO A 60 -5.50 -5.71 -6.68
N LEU A 61 -4.44 -5.49 -7.46
CA LEU A 61 -3.26 -6.36 -7.52
C LEU A 61 -2.54 -6.41 -6.17
N MET A 62 -2.57 -7.58 -5.54
CA MET A 62 -1.72 -7.90 -4.39
C MET A 62 -0.41 -8.55 -4.86
N GLN A 63 0.73 -7.96 -4.53
CA GLN A 63 2.02 -8.51 -4.93
C GLN A 63 2.53 -9.54 -3.92
N PHE A 64 3.27 -10.54 -4.39
CA PHE A 64 4.02 -11.41 -3.49
C PHE A 64 5.11 -10.61 -2.78
N ILE A 65 5.13 -10.74 -1.45
CA ILE A 65 6.20 -10.20 -0.62
C ILE A 65 7.39 -11.18 -0.65
N GLY A 66 8.57 -10.65 -0.97
CA GLY A 66 9.79 -11.44 -1.19
C GLY A 66 10.96 -10.87 -0.40
N SER A 67 11.96 -10.35 -1.10
CA SER A 67 13.12 -9.67 -0.51
C SER A 67 13.06 -8.16 -0.80
N GLY A 68 14.06 -7.40 -0.33
CA GLY A 68 14.24 -5.97 -0.65
C GLY A 68 13.82 -4.99 0.45
N SER A 69 13.48 -5.49 1.65
CA SER A 69 13.29 -4.71 2.87
C SER A 69 13.45 -5.63 4.09
N ASP A 70 13.24 -5.08 5.29
CA ASP A 70 13.48 -5.77 6.56
C ASP A 70 12.53 -6.94 6.83
N TYR A 71 11.36 -6.97 6.18
CA TYR A 71 10.40 -8.09 6.24
C TYR A 71 11.02 -9.44 5.83
N LYS A 72 12.15 -9.44 5.11
CA LYS A 72 12.82 -10.66 4.64
C LYS A 72 13.17 -11.60 5.78
N GLY A 73 13.71 -11.08 6.88
CA GLY A 73 14.11 -11.90 8.04
C GLY A 73 12.90 -12.56 8.70
N PHE A 74 11.83 -11.79 8.90
CA PHE A 74 10.59 -12.26 9.50
C PHE A 74 9.90 -13.32 8.64
N GLN A 75 9.73 -13.06 7.36
CA GLN A 75 9.03 -13.98 6.49
C GLN A 75 9.86 -15.22 6.15
N HIS A 76 11.08 -15.05 5.66
CA HIS A 76 11.84 -16.18 5.12
C HIS A 76 12.54 -17.01 6.18
N ASN A 77 12.97 -16.40 7.29
CA ASN A 77 13.73 -17.15 8.29
C ASN A 77 12.82 -17.79 9.34
N ILE A 78 11.71 -17.14 9.71
CA ILE A 78 10.85 -17.58 10.82
C ILE A 78 9.36 -17.66 10.47
N GLY A 79 8.97 -17.44 9.21
CA GLY A 79 7.61 -17.70 8.73
C GLY A 79 6.54 -16.75 9.26
N ILE A 80 6.91 -15.55 9.74
CA ILE A 80 5.93 -14.55 10.21
C ILE A 80 5.28 -13.88 9.00
N PRO A 81 3.93 -13.87 8.90
CA PRO A 81 3.23 -13.16 7.84
C PRO A 81 3.60 -11.67 7.82
N CYS A 82 3.94 -11.17 6.64
CA CYS A 82 4.41 -9.80 6.46
C CYS A 82 3.60 -9.09 5.37
N MET A 83 3.57 -7.77 5.47
CA MET A 83 3.07 -6.90 4.41
C MET A 83 3.95 -5.66 4.27
N ASP A 84 3.90 -5.05 3.10
CA ASP A 84 4.52 -3.77 2.78
C ASP A 84 3.55 -2.98 1.94
N THR A 85 3.01 -1.90 2.51
CA THR A 85 2.04 -1.03 1.82
C THR A 85 2.60 0.36 1.68
N ARG A 86 2.55 0.90 0.46
CA ARG A 86 3.04 2.24 0.10
C ARG A 86 2.23 2.81 -1.05
N TYR A 87 2.34 4.11 -1.29
CA TYR A 87 1.92 4.69 -2.56
C TYR A 87 3.03 4.57 -3.61
N THR A 88 2.65 4.38 -4.87
CA THR A 88 3.57 4.17 -6.00
C THR A 88 3.26 5.09 -7.16
N HIS A 89 4.23 5.22 -8.06
CA HIS A 89 4.05 5.76 -9.40
C HIS A 89 3.26 4.79 -10.32
N ASP A 90 2.89 5.24 -11.51
CA ASP A 90 2.25 4.42 -12.53
C ASP A 90 3.16 3.31 -13.07
N ASN A 91 2.62 2.40 -13.88
CA ASN A 91 3.38 1.27 -14.43
C ASN A 91 4.35 1.68 -15.57
N SER A 92 4.25 2.90 -16.10
CA SER A 92 5.18 3.41 -17.12
C SER A 92 6.45 4.01 -16.52
N THR A 93 6.40 4.43 -15.27
CA THR A 93 7.54 4.97 -14.55
C THR A 93 8.44 3.85 -14.05
N ILE A 94 9.76 3.95 -14.29
CA ILE A 94 10.75 2.95 -13.88
C ILE A 94 11.47 3.45 -12.62
N GLY A 95 11.04 2.95 -11.46
CA GLY A 95 11.63 3.27 -10.16
C GLY A 95 11.51 4.75 -9.77
N GLU A 96 12.15 5.12 -8.68
CA GLU A 96 12.22 6.50 -8.22
C GLU A 96 13.53 7.12 -8.74
N PRO A 97 13.48 8.12 -9.64
CA PRO A 97 14.68 8.64 -10.30
C PRO A 97 15.77 9.18 -9.35
N GLN A 98 15.38 9.59 -8.13
CA GLN A 98 16.28 10.13 -7.12
C GLN A 98 16.68 9.12 -6.03
N TYR A 99 16.23 7.86 -6.14
CA TYR A 99 16.52 6.81 -5.15
C TYR A 99 18.03 6.67 -4.91
N HIS A 100 18.44 6.61 -3.64
CA HIS A 100 19.85 6.48 -3.23
C HIS A 100 20.79 7.57 -3.78
N THR A 101 20.26 8.72 -4.18
CA THR A 101 21.05 9.89 -4.58
C THR A 101 21.04 10.96 -3.49
N LEU A 102 21.93 11.96 -3.60
CA LEU A 102 21.92 13.15 -2.74
C LEU A 102 20.65 14.02 -2.90
N TYR A 103 19.84 13.74 -3.91
CA TYR A 103 18.63 14.50 -4.23
C TYR A 103 17.36 13.93 -3.58
N GLU A 104 17.46 12.81 -2.84
CA GLU A 104 16.41 12.32 -1.94
C GLU A 104 16.32 13.24 -0.70
N THR A 105 15.73 14.41 -0.92
CA THR A 105 15.68 15.51 0.05
C THR A 105 14.26 15.72 0.57
N PHE A 106 14.14 16.43 1.69
CA PHE A 106 12.84 16.85 2.19
C PHE A 106 12.06 17.68 1.16
N ALA A 107 12.74 18.57 0.42
CA ALA A 107 12.12 19.39 -0.62
C ALA A 107 11.49 18.55 -1.73
N LEU A 108 12.15 17.45 -2.16
CA LEU A 108 11.57 16.50 -3.11
C LEU A 108 10.23 15.94 -2.59
N ALA A 109 10.18 15.55 -1.31
CA ALA A 109 8.97 15.03 -0.70
C ALA A 109 7.88 16.12 -0.58
N SER A 110 8.20 17.26 0.02
CA SER A 110 7.22 18.31 0.37
C SER A 110 6.76 19.15 -0.81
N GLU A 111 7.56 19.26 -1.88
CA GLU A 111 7.29 20.15 -3.00
C GLU A 111 6.98 19.42 -4.31
N ILE A 112 7.28 18.13 -4.43
CA ILE A 112 7.06 17.39 -5.68
C ILE A 112 6.19 16.17 -5.44
N TYR A 113 6.55 15.30 -4.49
CA TYR A 113 5.88 14.00 -4.35
C TYR A 113 4.55 14.10 -3.61
N ASP A 114 4.52 14.82 -2.49
CA ASP A 114 3.37 14.85 -1.59
C ASP A 114 3.23 16.22 -0.93
N LYS A 115 2.84 17.22 -1.73
CA LYS A 115 2.52 18.55 -1.23
C LYS A 115 1.40 18.47 -0.20
N GLY A 116 1.71 18.86 1.04
CA GLY A 116 0.76 18.79 2.15
C GLY A 116 0.71 17.44 2.87
N PHE A 117 1.55 16.46 2.50
CA PHE A 117 1.69 15.17 3.16
C PHE A 117 0.39 14.33 3.22
N HIS A 118 -0.51 14.52 2.26
CA HIS A 118 -1.80 13.84 2.22
C HIS A 118 -1.66 12.34 1.94
N TYR A 119 -0.74 11.96 1.05
CA TYR A 119 -0.52 10.55 0.73
C TYR A 119 0.23 9.85 1.88
N HIS A 120 1.21 10.50 2.50
CA HIS A 120 1.88 9.98 3.71
C HIS A 120 0.87 9.76 4.82
N THR A 121 -0.06 10.69 5.01
CA THR A 121 -1.15 10.58 5.99
C THR A 121 -2.04 9.38 5.68
N ALA A 122 -2.39 9.14 4.41
CA ALA A 122 -3.18 7.98 4.01
C ALA A 122 -2.46 6.65 4.31
N VAL A 123 -1.16 6.55 4.01
CA VAL A 123 -0.35 5.35 4.35
C VAL A 123 -0.24 5.17 5.86
N ALA A 124 0.00 6.24 6.61
CA ALA A 124 0.08 6.18 8.07
C ALA A 124 -1.26 5.73 8.69
N ALA A 125 -2.38 6.25 8.19
CA ALA A 125 -3.72 5.83 8.63
C ALA A 125 -3.97 4.35 8.32
N MET A 126 -3.54 3.88 7.14
CA MET A 126 -3.64 2.48 6.76
C MET A 126 -2.81 1.58 7.70
N TRP A 127 -1.55 1.91 7.94
CA TRP A 127 -0.70 1.15 8.87
C TRP A 127 -1.27 1.18 10.30
N GLY A 128 -1.86 2.29 10.72
CA GLY A 128 -2.52 2.43 12.01
C GLY A 128 -3.75 1.53 12.16
N ASP A 129 -4.68 1.56 11.20
CA ASP A 129 -5.86 0.67 11.21
C ASP A 129 -5.44 -0.80 11.18
N LEU A 130 -4.46 -1.16 10.35
CA LEU A 130 -3.92 -2.52 10.31
C LEU A 130 -3.30 -2.94 11.65
N ALA A 131 -2.50 -2.09 12.30
CA ALA A 131 -1.93 -2.40 13.59
C ALA A 131 -3.02 -2.65 14.66
N VAL A 132 -4.08 -1.83 14.67
CA VAL A 132 -5.24 -2.02 15.57
C VAL A 132 -5.95 -3.33 15.24
N VAL A 133 -6.33 -3.55 13.99
CA VAL A 133 -7.08 -4.75 13.59
C VAL A 133 -6.28 -6.01 13.89
N LEU A 134 -4.98 -6.04 13.59
CA LEU A 134 -4.14 -7.22 13.82
C LEU A 134 -3.86 -7.47 15.31
N SER A 135 -3.79 -6.42 16.14
CA SER A 135 -3.55 -6.55 17.59
C SER A 135 -4.80 -6.92 18.39
N GLU A 136 -5.97 -6.48 17.95
CA GLU A 136 -7.25 -6.73 18.65
C GLU A 136 -7.99 -7.97 18.13
N SER A 137 -7.57 -8.54 16.99
CA SER A 137 -8.21 -9.72 16.41
C SER A 137 -8.02 -10.96 17.29
N LYS A 138 -9.09 -11.38 17.97
CA LYS A 138 -9.12 -12.61 18.77
C LYS A 138 -8.98 -13.89 17.93
N VAL A 139 -9.37 -13.83 16.65
CA VAL A 139 -9.27 -14.93 15.67
C VAL A 139 -8.98 -14.34 14.29
N PHE A 140 -7.90 -14.78 13.63
CA PHE A 140 -7.68 -14.51 12.20
C PHE A 140 -8.66 -15.35 11.39
N LYS A 141 -9.61 -14.71 10.71
CA LYS A 141 -10.73 -15.42 10.07
C LYS A 141 -10.35 -16.30 8.87
N HIS A 142 -9.13 -16.26 8.35
CA HIS A 142 -8.81 -16.84 7.04
C HIS A 142 -7.59 -17.77 7.00
N LEU A 143 -7.29 -18.45 8.11
CA LEU A 143 -6.11 -19.34 8.21
C LEU A 143 -6.17 -20.62 7.35
N CYS A 144 -7.32 -21.00 6.78
CA CYS A 144 -7.42 -22.15 5.86
C CYS A 144 -8.58 -21.95 4.88
N ASN A 145 -8.29 -21.68 3.62
CA ASN A 145 -9.11 -22.11 2.47
C ASN A 145 -8.15 -22.23 1.28
N SER A 146 -7.52 -23.40 1.20
CA SER A 146 -6.81 -23.93 0.02
C SER A 146 -7.80 -24.60 -0.93
#